data_AF-A0A9J6BWM0-F1
#
_entry.id   AF-A0A9J6BWM0-F1
#
_cell.length_a   1.000
_cell.length_b   1.000
_cell.length_c   1.000
_cell.angle_alpha   90.00
_cell.angle_beta   90.00
_cell.angle_gamma   90.00
#
_symmetry.space_group_name_H-M   'P 1'
#
loop_
_entity.id
_entity.type
_entity.pdbx_description
1 polymer ?
#
loop_
_entity_poly.entity_id
_entity_poly.type
_entity_poly.pdbx_seq_one_letter_code
_entity_poly.pdbx_strand_id
1 'polypeptide(L)'
;MKSLILFFSLISLLQVNAFKKFDLLQDLDSVVNELTEAQRELSITHEFSERQIYMNRNVMSMYIELMNEEVINSFMDSYTEMATLTDELQLELDGMQQNNFCIDRIRNRFALQVLRYGTFLSRCIGESREELRRWTVHTDELHETAHLSLNQVQNLGLNSMTQRDSFTTTDSFYSPINRLLRILLSSTRRYMDEFEEFRRSVVEAEEEILEELTRCDRDLVVRFRNSVNTELTHARSCPLN
;
A
#
# COMPACT_ATOMS: atom_id res chain seq x y z
N MET A 1 -30.01 -82.33 10.99
CA MET A 1 -30.59 -81.01 11.28
C MET A 1 -29.68 -80.01 12.03
N LYS A 2 -28.50 -80.38 12.56
CA LYS A 2 -27.60 -79.42 13.25
C LYS A 2 -26.68 -78.59 12.32
N SER A 3 -26.50 -78.99 11.06
CA SER A 3 -25.57 -78.33 10.12
C SER A 3 -26.17 -77.14 9.35
N LEU A 4 -27.49 -77.02 9.27
CA LEU A 4 -28.15 -75.91 8.53
C LEU A 4 -28.22 -74.62 9.37
N ILE A 5 -28.28 -74.73 10.70
CA ILE A 5 -28.44 -73.59 11.61
C ILE A 5 -27.14 -72.78 11.73
N LEU A 6 -25.97 -73.44 11.67
CA LEU A 6 -24.66 -72.77 11.68
C LEU A 6 -24.36 -72.01 10.38
N PHE A 7 -24.91 -72.46 9.25
CA PHE A 7 -24.70 -71.80 7.96
C PHE A 7 -25.50 -70.50 7.83
N PHE A 8 -26.74 -70.48 8.32
CA PHE A 8 -27.56 -69.26 8.36
C PHE A 8 -26.98 -68.22 9.33
N SER A 9 -26.48 -68.61 10.50
CA SER A 9 -25.87 -67.65 11.45
C SER A 9 -24.59 -67.01 10.93
N LEU A 10 -23.77 -67.74 10.16
CA LEU A 10 -22.54 -67.18 9.56
C LEU A 10 -22.86 -66.21 8.42
N ILE A 11 -23.86 -66.51 7.60
CA ILE A 11 -24.32 -65.64 6.50
C ILE A 11 -24.96 -64.37 7.07
N SER A 12 -25.75 -64.46 8.15
CA SER A 12 -26.32 -63.28 8.80
C SER A 12 -25.26 -62.39 9.45
N LEU A 13 -24.23 -62.95 10.08
CA LEU A 13 -23.11 -62.17 10.64
C LEU A 13 -22.23 -61.54 9.55
N LEU A 14 -21.97 -62.24 8.45
CA LEU A 14 -21.25 -61.70 7.30
C LEU A 14 -22.05 -60.61 6.57
N GLN A 15 -23.38 -60.77 6.44
CA GLN A 15 -24.24 -59.75 5.86
C GLN A 15 -24.39 -58.52 6.75
N VAL A 16 -24.53 -58.67 8.07
CA VAL A 16 -24.58 -57.52 9.00
C VAL A 16 -23.24 -56.78 9.06
N ASN A 17 -22.10 -57.50 9.03
CA ASN A 17 -20.78 -56.87 8.97
C ASN A 17 -20.49 -56.24 7.61
N ALA A 18 -20.96 -56.83 6.51
CA ALA A 18 -20.84 -56.24 5.17
C ALA A 18 -21.74 -55.01 5.02
N PHE A 19 -22.96 -55.03 5.56
CA PHE A 19 -23.89 -53.89 5.56
C PHE A 19 -23.37 -52.75 6.44
N LYS A 20 -22.88 -53.05 7.65
CA LYS A 20 -22.20 -52.05 8.49
C LYS A 20 -20.94 -51.47 7.83
N LYS A 21 -20.16 -52.31 7.13
CA LYS A 21 -18.96 -51.85 6.39
C LYS A 21 -19.34 -51.04 5.16
N PHE A 22 -20.46 -51.36 4.51
CA PHE A 22 -21.00 -50.63 3.37
C PHE A 22 -21.58 -49.27 3.79
N ASP A 23 -22.37 -49.21 4.88
CA ASP A 23 -22.82 -47.96 5.48
C ASP A 23 -21.63 -47.11 5.96
N LEU A 24 -20.63 -47.69 6.62
CA LEU A 24 -19.40 -46.98 6.99
C LEU A 24 -18.61 -46.49 5.78
N LEU A 25 -18.57 -47.25 4.67
CA LEU A 25 -17.87 -46.84 3.45
C LEU A 25 -18.64 -45.72 2.72
N GLN A 26 -19.96 -45.77 2.73
CA GLN A 26 -20.83 -44.78 2.09
C GLN A 26 -20.89 -43.46 2.88
N ASP A 27 -20.88 -43.54 4.21
CA ASP A 27 -20.76 -42.40 5.13
C ASP A 27 -19.34 -41.79 5.06
N LEU A 28 -18.30 -42.62 4.90
CA LEU A 28 -16.92 -42.16 4.68
C LEU A 28 -16.74 -41.45 3.32
N ASP A 29 -17.36 -41.94 2.25
CA ASP A 29 -17.31 -41.31 0.93
C ASP A 29 -18.06 -39.97 0.90
N SER A 30 -19.20 -39.88 1.62
CA SER A 30 -19.92 -38.61 1.83
C SER A 30 -19.07 -37.61 2.61
N VAL A 31 -18.46 -38.03 3.73
CA VAL A 31 -17.61 -37.18 4.56
C VAL A 31 -16.35 -36.71 3.81
N VAL A 32 -15.74 -37.56 2.99
CA VAL A 32 -14.58 -37.18 2.17
C VAL A 32 -14.97 -36.17 1.07
N ASN A 33 -16.11 -36.36 0.43
CA ASN A 33 -16.62 -35.41 -0.57
C ASN A 33 -16.95 -34.05 0.06
N GLU A 34 -17.61 -34.05 1.22
CA GLU A 34 -17.94 -32.84 1.98
C GLU A 34 -16.70 -32.09 2.49
N LEU A 35 -15.68 -32.82 2.97
CA LEU A 35 -14.40 -32.25 3.37
C LEU A 35 -13.69 -31.60 2.17
N THR A 36 -13.71 -32.28 1.03
CA THR A 36 -13.10 -31.79 -0.21
C THR A 36 -13.78 -30.51 -0.70
N GLU A 37 -15.12 -30.43 -0.59
CA GLU A 37 -15.87 -29.24 -0.98
C GLU A 37 -15.62 -28.06 -0.02
N ALA A 38 -15.64 -28.29 1.29
CA ALA A 38 -15.36 -27.24 2.27
C ALA A 38 -13.91 -26.71 2.18
N GLN A 39 -12.95 -27.58 1.85
CA GLN A 39 -11.59 -27.18 1.53
C GLN A 39 -11.53 -26.37 0.24
N ARG A 40 -12.26 -26.79 -0.79
CA ARG A 40 -12.36 -26.05 -2.05
C ARG A 40 -12.90 -24.64 -1.82
N GLU A 41 -13.94 -24.49 -1.01
CA GLU A 41 -14.49 -23.18 -0.62
C GLU A 41 -13.45 -22.33 0.13
N LEU A 42 -12.71 -22.92 1.07
CA LEU A 42 -11.65 -22.21 1.81
C LEU A 42 -10.53 -21.74 0.86
N SER A 43 -10.08 -22.58 -0.07
CA SER A 43 -9.07 -22.22 -1.06
C SER A 43 -9.56 -21.12 -2.01
N ILE A 44 -10.79 -21.24 -2.54
CA ILE A 44 -11.37 -20.22 -3.41
C ILE A 44 -11.49 -18.88 -2.68
N THR A 45 -11.92 -18.89 -1.41
CA THR A 45 -12.08 -17.66 -0.63
C THR A 45 -10.73 -17.03 -0.30
N HIS A 46 -9.71 -17.84 -0.02
CA HIS A 46 -8.32 -17.38 0.16
C HIS A 46 -7.78 -16.74 -1.12
N GLU A 47 -7.84 -17.44 -2.26
CA GLU A 47 -7.39 -16.92 -3.56
C GLU A 47 -8.10 -15.61 -3.94
N PHE A 48 -9.43 -15.57 -3.72
CA PHE A 48 -10.20 -14.36 -3.93
C PHE A 48 -9.71 -13.21 -3.04
N SER A 49 -9.48 -13.48 -1.76
CA SER A 49 -9.02 -12.46 -0.79
C SER A 49 -7.61 -11.95 -1.13
N GLU A 50 -6.69 -12.85 -1.50
CA GLU A 50 -5.34 -12.46 -1.96
C GLU A 50 -5.41 -11.57 -3.21
N ARG A 51 -6.28 -11.91 -4.15
CA ARG A 51 -6.47 -11.09 -5.36
C ARG A 51 -6.99 -9.70 -5.03
N GLN A 52 -7.94 -9.58 -4.09
CA GLN A 52 -8.45 -8.28 -3.66
C GLN A 52 -7.34 -7.44 -2.99
N ILE A 53 -6.57 -8.05 -2.08
CA ILE A 53 -5.42 -7.39 -1.44
C ILE A 53 -4.41 -6.90 -2.48
N TYR A 54 -4.08 -7.74 -3.46
CA TYR A 54 -3.14 -7.36 -4.52
C TYR A 54 -3.67 -6.22 -5.40
N MET A 55 -4.96 -6.24 -5.76
CA MET A 55 -5.58 -5.17 -6.54
C MET A 55 -5.55 -3.84 -5.78
N ASN A 56 -5.91 -3.86 -4.49
CA ASN A 56 -5.87 -2.71 -3.60
C ASN A 56 -4.45 -2.13 -3.49
N ARG A 57 -3.43 -3.00 -3.35
CA ARG A 57 -2.01 -2.59 -3.35
C ARG A 57 -1.65 -1.78 -4.58
N ASN A 58 -2.05 -2.28 -5.74
CA ASN A 58 -1.69 -1.68 -7.01
C ASN A 58 -2.36 -0.32 -7.17
N VAL A 59 -3.62 -0.18 -6.73
CA VAL A 59 -4.31 1.12 -6.73
C VAL A 59 -3.52 2.15 -5.92
N MET A 60 -3.13 1.81 -4.67
CA MET A 60 -2.37 2.75 -3.86
C MET A 60 -0.97 3.01 -4.40
N SER A 61 -0.31 1.99 -4.95
CA SER A 61 1.02 2.15 -5.56
C SER A 61 0.99 3.09 -6.76
N MET A 62 -0.03 2.96 -7.63
CA MET A 62 -0.24 3.88 -8.76
C MET A 62 -0.51 5.31 -8.28
N TYR A 63 -1.33 5.48 -7.25
CA TYR A 63 -1.59 6.81 -6.69
C TYR A 63 -0.35 7.47 -6.09
N ILE A 64 0.45 6.72 -5.34
CA ILE A 64 1.72 7.24 -4.78
C ILE A 64 2.68 7.63 -5.91
N GLU A 65 2.73 6.86 -7.00
CA GLU A 65 3.54 7.18 -8.18
C GLU A 65 3.10 8.48 -8.84
N LEU A 66 1.79 8.68 -9.04
CA LEU A 66 1.23 9.91 -9.59
C LEU A 66 1.55 11.13 -8.69
N MET A 67 1.35 11.01 -7.38
CA MET A 67 1.70 12.08 -6.44
C MET A 67 3.19 12.41 -6.46
N ASN A 68 4.04 11.39 -6.58
CA ASN A 68 5.48 11.59 -6.70
C ASN A 68 5.86 12.32 -7.99
N GLU A 69 5.20 12.03 -9.11
CA GLU A 69 5.37 12.76 -10.37
C GLU A 69 4.97 14.24 -10.20
N GLU A 70 3.80 14.52 -9.63
CA GLU A 70 3.33 15.89 -9.40
C GLU A 70 4.25 16.70 -8.46
N VAL A 71 4.74 16.08 -7.38
CA VAL A 71 5.72 16.72 -6.48
C VAL A 71 7.03 17.03 -7.21
N ILE A 72 7.52 16.10 -8.05
CA ILE A 72 8.73 16.32 -8.84
C ILE A 72 8.51 17.45 -9.85
N ASN A 73 7.37 17.48 -10.53
CA ASN A 73 7.04 18.52 -11.50
C ASN A 73 6.98 19.90 -10.83
N SER A 74 6.31 20.02 -9.68
CA SER A 74 6.27 21.26 -8.89
C SER A 74 7.68 21.75 -8.50
N PHE A 75 8.54 20.84 -8.04
CA PHE A 75 9.93 21.16 -7.72
C PHE A 75 10.70 21.65 -8.95
N MET A 76 10.55 20.97 -10.09
CA MET A 76 11.25 21.31 -11.34
C MET A 76 10.78 22.65 -11.91
N ASP A 77 9.48 22.94 -11.84
CA ASP A 77 8.92 24.23 -12.23
C ASP A 77 9.46 25.35 -11.34
N SER A 78 9.45 25.13 -10.02
CA SER A 78 9.98 26.09 -9.05
C SER A 78 11.48 26.33 -9.22
N TYR A 79 12.25 25.27 -9.48
CA TYR A 79 13.68 25.36 -9.80
C TYR A 79 13.91 26.18 -11.07
N THR A 80 13.14 25.88 -12.12
CA THR A 80 13.25 26.55 -13.41
C THR A 80 12.92 28.03 -13.28
N GLU A 81 11.85 28.38 -12.55
CA GLU A 81 11.47 29.77 -12.33
C GLU A 81 12.56 30.52 -11.55
N MET A 82 13.11 29.94 -10.48
CA MET A 82 14.20 30.53 -9.73
C MET A 82 15.47 30.71 -10.58
N ALA A 83 15.76 29.79 -11.49
CA ALA A 83 16.86 29.91 -12.44
C ALA A 83 16.61 31.07 -13.43
N THR A 84 15.41 31.16 -14.01
CA THR A 84 15.04 32.27 -14.91
C THR A 84 15.16 33.63 -14.21
N LEU A 85 14.63 33.76 -13.00
CA LEU A 85 14.74 35.00 -12.21
C LEU A 85 16.19 35.36 -11.86
N THR A 86 17.06 34.36 -11.70
CA THR A 86 18.49 34.56 -11.48
C THR A 86 19.17 35.12 -12.73
N ASP A 87 18.87 34.53 -13.89
CA ASP A 87 19.43 34.96 -15.17
C ASP A 87 18.95 36.37 -15.55
N GLU A 88 17.66 36.66 -15.34
CA GLU A 88 17.08 37.99 -15.55
C GLU A 88 17.75 39.05 -14.68
N LEU A 89 17.98 38.77 -13.39
CA LEU A 89 18.71 39.67 -12.51
C LEU A 89 20.13 39.91 -13.04
N GLN A 90 20.85 38.85 -13.40
CA GLN A 90 22.23 38.98 -13.89
C GLN A 90 22.30 39.84 -15.15
N LEU A 91 21.39 39.62 -16.10
CA LEU A 91 21.27 40.43 -17.30
C LEU A 91 21.01 41.91 -16.98
N GLU A 92 20.11 42.21 -16.04
CA GLU A 92 19.87 43.58 -15.59
C GLU A 92 21.12 44.20 -14.96
N LEU A 93 21.81 43.48 -14.07
CA LEU A 93 23.03 43.96 -13.41
C LEU A 93 24.18 44.17 -14.40
N ASP A 94 24.30 43.35 -15.44
CA ASP A 94 25.30 43.47 -16.51
C ASP A 94 25.02 44.66 -17.43
N GLY A 95 23.74 45.04 -17.58
CA GLY A 95 23.32 46.27 -18.25
C GLY A 95 23.62 47.54 -17.44
N MET A 96 23.80 47.43 -16.12
CA MET A 96 24.21 48.55 -15.25
C MET A 96 25.73 48.74 -15.35
N GLN A 97 26.18 49.99 -15.54
CA GLN A 97 27.57 50.40 -15.81
C GLN A 97 28.66 49.42 -15.33
N GLN A 98 29.46 48.93 -16.28
CA GLN A 98 30.60 48.03 -16.00
C GLN A 98 31.62 48.72 -15.07
N ASN A 99 32.00 48.05 -13.99
CA ASN A 99 32.94 48.46 -12.92
C ASN A 99 32.40 49.41 -11.83
N ASN A 100 31.19 49.17 -11.33
CA ASN A 100 30.71 49.78 -10.09
C ASN A 100 30.85 48.81 -8.89
N PHE A 101 31.71 49.14 -7.93
CA PHE A 101 31.91 48.36 -6.69
C PHE A 101 30.60 48.04 -5.95
N CYS A 102 29.60 48.94 -6.03
CA CYS A 102 28.28 48.73 -5.44
C CYS A 102 27.54 47.56 -6.11
N ILE A 103 27.57 47.48 -7.45
CA ILE A 103 26.93 46.42 -8.23
C ILE A 103 27.64 45.07 -8.00
N ASP A 104 28.97 45.06 -7.92
CA ASP A 104 29.73 43.83 -7.65
C ASP A 104 29.42 43.25 -6.26
N ARG A 105 29.22 44.12 -5.26
CA ARG A 105 28.78 43.67 -3.93
C ARG A 105 27.38 43.05 -3.97
N ILE A 106 26.48 43.60 -4.78
CA ILE A 106 25.13 43.05 -4.98
C ILE A 106 25.20 41.68 -5.67
N ARG A 107 25.98 41.54 -6.75
CA ARG A 107 26.22 40.26 -7.42
C ARG A 107 26.69 39.18 -6.44
N ASN A 108 27.73 39.49 -5.66
CA ASN A 108 28.29 38.55 -4.68
C ASN A 108 27.28 38.16 -3.60
N ARG A 109 26.51 39.12 -3.10
CA ARG A 109 25.46 38.85 -2.11
C ARG A 109 24.34 37.98 -2.69
N PHE A 110 23.91 38.28 -3.91
CA PHE A 110 22.83 37.54 -4.54
C PHE A 110 23.24 36.10 -4.87
N ALA A 111 24.48 35.86 -5.31
CA ALA A 111 24.99 34.50 -5.50
C ALA A 111 24.87 33.64 -4.24
N LEU A 112 25.09 34.21 -3.05
CA LEU A 112 24.86 33.51 -1.78
C LEU A 112 23.37 33.26 -1.50
N GLN A 113 22.48 34.18 -1.90
CA GLN A 113 21.03 33.95 -1.80
C GLN A 113 20.59 32.82 -2.72
N VAL A 114 21.05 32.78 -3.97
CA VAL A 114 20.75 31.68 -4.91
C VAL A 114 21.12 30.33 -4.28
N LEU A 115 22.32 30.20 -3.71
CA LEU A 115 22.74 28.98 -3.03
C LEU A 115 21.84 28.62 -1.84
N ARG A 116 21.48 29.62 -1.01
CA ARG A 116 20.61 29.43 0.15
C ARG A 116 19.23 28.95 -0.25
N TYR A 117 18.60 29.60 -1.23
CA TYR A 117 17.28 29.23 -1.71
C TYR A 117 17.30 27.89 -2.43
N GLY A 118 18.34 27.55 -3.20
CA GLY A 118 18.50 26.21 -3.78
C GLY A 118 18.61 25.10 -2.72
N THR A 119 19.28 25.38 -1.60
CA THR A 119 19.34 24.45 -0.45
C THR A 119 17.96 24.27 0.19
N PHE A 120 17.19 25.35 0.34
CA PHE A 120 15.83 25.28 0.87
C PHE A 120 14.88 24.53 -0.07
N LEU A 121 14.99 24.73 -1.38
CA LEU A 121 14.19 24.01 -2.37
C LEU A 121 14.48 22.51 -2.32
N SER A 122 15.76 22.14 -2.21
CA SER A 122 16.18 20.74 -2.03
C SER A 122 15.62 20.11 -0.75
N ARG A 123 15.44 20.92 0.30
CA ARG A 123 14.82 20.47 1.54
C ARG A 123 13.30 20.27 1.38
N CYS A 124 12.61 21.18 0.70
CA CYS A 124 11.16 21.06 0.43
C CYS A 124 10.84 19.73 -0.24
N ILE A 125 11.49 19.40 -1.37
CA ILE A 125 11.29 18.11 -2.04
C ILE A 125 11.66 16.92 -1.15
N GLY A 126 12.68 17.05 -0.30
CA GLY A 126 13.06 16.02 0.66
C GLY A 126 11.95 15.71 1.67
N GLU A 127 11.27 16.74 2.19
CA GLU A 127 10.16 16.60 3.14
C GLU A 127 8.94 15.96 2.45
N SER A 128 8.57 16.40 1.25
CA SER A 128 7.45 15.84 0.49
C SER A 128 7.70 14.37 0.09
N ARG A 129 8.93 14.04 -0.34
CA ARG A 129 9.31 12.65 -0.67
C ARG A 129 9.31 11.73 0.55
N GLU A 130 9.69 12.24 1.72
CA GLU A 130 9.63 11.47 2.96
C GLU A 130 8.19 11.13 3.34
N GLU A 131 7.25 12.04 3.13
CA GLU A 131 5.83 11.77 3.36
C GLU A 131 5.29 10.69 2.40
N LEU A 132 5.58 10.80 1.09
CA LEU A 132 5.22 9.75 0.13
C LEU A 132 5.86 8.40 0.46
N ARG A 133 7.09 8.40 0.97
CA ARG A 133 7.76 7.18 1.45
C ARG A 133 7.00 6.54 2.61
N ARG A 134 6.45 7.34 3.54
CA ARG A 134 5.62 6.81 4.64
C ARG A 134 4.36 6.13 4.12
N TRP A 135 3.73 6.69 3.09
CA TRP A 135 2.56 6.06 2.48
C TRP A 135 2.90 4.72 1.82
N THR A 136 4.05 4.62 1.15
CA THR A 136 4.55 3.35 0.61
C THR A 136 4.77 2.33 1.73
N VAL A 137 5.45 2.72 2.81
CA VAL A 137 5.71 1.84 3.95
C VAL A 137 4.40 1.38 4.59
N HIS A 138 3.47 2.30 4.84
CA HIS A 138 2.17 1.96 5.42
C HIS A 138 1.37 1.01 4.53
N THR A 139 1.40 1.26 3.21
CA THR A 139 0.81 0.33 2.23
C THR A 139 1.45 -1.04 2.36
N ASP A 140 2.78 -1.15 2.29
CA ASP A 140 3.45 -2.45 2.38
C ASP A 140 3.16 -3.17 3.72
N GLU A 141 3.11 -2.46 4.84
CA GLU A 141 2.77 -3.01 6.17
C GLU A 141 1.34 -3.57 6.23
N LEU A 142 0.36 -2.83 5.70
CA LEU A 142 -1.04 -3.30 5.60
C LEU A 142 -1.12 -4.59 4.79
N HIS A 143 -0.38 -4.67 3.68
CA HIS A 143 -0.39 -5.82 2.77
C HIS A 143 0.33 -7.03 3.37
N GLU A 144 1.49 -6.83 4.00
CA GLU A 144 2.23 -7.89 4.69
C GLU A 144 1.37 -8.50 5.80
N THR A 145 0.75 -7.65 6.63
CA THR A 145 -0.12 -8.09 7.74
C THR A 145 -1.31 -8.91 7.23
N ALA A 146 -1.94 -8.46 6.14
CA ALA A 146 -3.07 -9.16 5.53
C ALA A 146 -2.63 -10.51 4.93
N HIS A 147 -1.51 -10.55 4.22
CA HIS A 147 -0.97 -11.78 3.62
C HIS A 147 -0.59 -12.82 4.68
N LEU A 148 0.09 -12.40 5.76
CA LEU A 148 0.41 -13.27 6.89
C LEU A 148 -0.86 -13.87 7.52
N SER A 149 -1.87 -13.04 7.75
CA SER A 149 -3.13 -13.47 8.36
C SER A 149 -3.89 -14.47 7.48
N LEU A 150 -3.95 -14.23 6.16
CA LEU A 150 -4.59 -15.14 5.22
C LEU A 150 -3.88 -16.50 5.12
N ASN A 151 -2.55 -16.48 5.01
CA ASN A 151 -1.76 -17.71 4.91
C ASN A 151 -1.85 -18.55 6.18
N GLN A 152 -1.89 -17.92 7.37
CA GLN A 152 -2.09 -18.64 8.62
C GLN A 152 -3.44 -19.38 8.64
N VAL A 153 -4.52 -18.75 8.16
CA VAL A 153 -5.84 -19.38 8.13
C VAL A 153 -5.89 -20.55 7.14
N GLN A 154 -5.26 -20.42 5.97
CA GLN A 154 -5.18 -21.52 5.01
C GLN A 154 -4.35 -22.70 5.54
N ASN A 155 -3.21 -22.42 6.19
CA ASN A 155 -2.38 -23.45 6.84
C ASN A 155 -3.10 -24.15 8.00
N LEU A 156 -3.90 -23.43 8.78
CA LEU A 156 -4.76 -24.02 9.82
C LEU A 156 -5.86 -24.90 9.23
N GLY A 157 -6.43 -24.52 8.08
CA GLY A 157 -7.36 -25.35 7.31
C GLY A 157 -6.73 -26.66 6.86
N LEU A 158 -5.52 -26.59 6.28
CA LEU A 158 -4.78 -27.77 5.85
C LEU A 158 -4.46 -28.70 7.03
N ASN A 159 -3.98 -28.16 8.14
CA ASN A 159 -3.67 -28.92 9.37
C ASN A 159 -4.91 -29.55 10.01
N SER A 160 -6.07 -28.90 9.93
CA SER A 160 -7.31 -29.46 10.48
C SER A 160 -7.73 -30.74 9.74
N MET A 161 -7.37 -30.89 8.46
CA MET A 161 -7.68 -32.10 7.68
C MET A 161 -6.69 -33.24 7.89
N THR A 162 -5.44 -32.95 8.24
CA THR A 162 -4.43 -33.99 8.52
C THR A 162 -4.69 -34.68 9.86
N GLN A 163 -5.43 -34.04 10.78
CA GLN A 163 -5.82 -34.58 12.10
C GLN A 163 -7.08 -35.45 12.06
N ARG A 164 -7.15 -36.33 11.05
CA ARG A 164 -8.30 -37.18 10.68
C ARG A 164 -8.89 -38.01 11.83
N ASP A 165 -8.08 -38.36 12.82
CA ASP A 165 -8.47 -39.22 13.96
C ASP A 165 -9.40 -38.55 14.99
N SER A 166 -9.62 -37.23 14.88
CA SER A 166 -10.42 -36.46 15.85
C SER A 166 -11.91 -36.34 15.51
N PHE A 167 -12.30 -36.70 14.29
CA PHE A 167 -13.66 -36.49 13.82
C PHE A 167 -14.49 -37.77 13.90
N THR A 168 -15.32 -37.87 14.92
CA THR A 168 -16.11 -39.08 15.24
C THR A 168 -17.59 -38.98 14.85
N THR A 169 -18.06 -37.80 14.38
CA THR A 169 -19.46 -37.55 14.00
C THR A 169 -19.59 -36.47 12.92
N THR A 170 -20.53 -36.61 11.99
CA THR A 170 -20.80 -35.71 10.84
C THR A 170 -20.99 -34.23 11.23
N ASP A 171 -21.54 -33.95 12.41
CA ASP A 171 -21.71 -32.58 12.94
C ASP A 171 -20.41 -31.94 13.45
N SER A 172 -19.36 -32.73 13.75
CA SER A 172 -18.08 -32.23 14.26
C SER A 172 -17.16 -31.65 13.17
N PHE A 173 -17.48 -31.86 11.90
CA PHE A 173 -16.62 -31.51 10.75
C PHE A 173 -16.83 -30.08 10.22
N TYR A 174 -18.09 -29.62 10.16
CA TYR A 174 -18.42 -28.30 9.61
C TYR A 174 -17.97 -27.15 10.51
N SER A 175 -17.97 -27.37 11.82
CA SER A 175 -17.70 -26.32 12.81
C SER A 175 -16.27 -25.75 12.71
N PRO A 176 -15.19 -26.56 12.62
CA PRO A 176 -13.84 -26.05 12.43
C PRO A 176 -13.62 -25.32 11.10
N ILE A 177 -14.11 -25.86 9.97
CA ILE A 177 -13.91 -25.22 8.66
C ILE A 177 -14.72 -23.92 8.54
N ASN A 178 -15.98 -23.92 8.99
CA ASN A 178 -16.78 -22.68 9.05
C ASN A 178 -16.17 -21.63 9.97
N ARG A 179 -15.54 -22.05 11.07
CA ARG A 179 -14.79 -21.14 11.94
C ARG A 179 -13.61 -20.53 11.19
N LEU A 180 -12.85 -21.32 10.44
CA LEU A 180 -11.73 -20.83 9.64
C LEU A 180 -12.17 -19.89 8.52
N LEU A 181 -13.25 -20.23 7.79
CA LEU A 181 -13.86 -19.34 6.80
C LEU A 181 -14.28 -18.00 7.42
N ARG A 182 -14.91 -18.02 8.61
CA ARG A 182 -15.27 -16.80 9.35
C ARG A 182 -14.05 -15.99 9.75
N ILE A 183 -12.97 -16.64 10.21
CA ILE A 183 -11.71 -15.96 10.53
C ILE A 183 -11.14 -15.31 9.27
N LEU A 184 -11.06 -16.05 8.15
CA LEU A 184 -10.58 -15.55 6.87
C LEU A 184 -11.37 -14.32 6.43
N LEU A 185 -12.70 -14.41 6.39
CA LEU A 185 -13.58 -13.29 6.04
C LEU A 185 -13.42 -12.10 6.99
N SER A 186 -13.25 -12.34 8.30
CA SER A 186 -13.05 -11.27 9.27
C SER A 186 -11.70 -10.56 9.10
N SER A 187 -10.63 -11.31 8.82
CA SER A 187 -9.30 -10.76 8.55
C SER A 187 -9.27 -9.97 7.26
N THR A 188 -9.85 -10.51 6.17
CA THR A 188 -10.00 -9.81 4.90
C THR A 188 -10.81 -8.53 5.09
N ARG A 189 -11.95 -8.60 5.79
CA ARG A 189 -12.78 -7.42 6.04
C ARG A 189 -12.03 -6.33 6.80
N ARG A 190 -11.31 -6.68 7.86
CA ARG A 190 -10.52 -5.73 8.63
C ARG A 190 -9.48 -5.03 7.75
N TYR A 191 -8.76 -5.79 6.93
CA TYR A 191 -7.84 -5.21 5.96
C TYR A 191 -8.56 -4.26 4.98
N MET A 192 -9.72 -4.65 4.43
CA MET A 192 -10.47 -3.79 3.52
C MET A 192 -10.93 -2.50 4.19
N ASP A 193 -11.36 -2.56 5.46
CA ASP A 193 -11.78 -1.38 6.22
C ASP A 193 -10.59 -0.43 6.47
N GLU A 194 -9.44 -0.95 6.91
CA GLU A 194 -8.20 -0.18 7.14
C GLU A 194 -7.66 0.41 5.81
N PHE A 195 -7.67 -0.39 4.74
CA PHE A 195 -7.28 0.05 3.40
C PHE A 195 -8.18 1.18 2.89
N GLU A 196 -9.50 1.06 3.03
CA GLU A 196 -10.42 2.07 2.54
C GLU A 196 -10.34 3.36 3.38
N GLU A 197 -10.11 3.27 4.68
CA GLU A 197 -9.83 4.44 5.50
C GLU A 197 -8.58 5.18 5.02
N PHE A 198 -7.48 4.44 4.81
CA PHE A 198 -6.24 5.02 4.30
C PHE A 198 -6.42 5.59 2.89
N ARG A 199 -7.05 4.83 1.98
CA ARG A 199 -7.34 5.29 0.62
C ARG A 199 -8.16 6.57 0.63
N ARG A 200 -9.22 6.67 1.45
CA ARG A 200 -10.00 7.91 1.55
C ARG A 200 -9.16 9.07 2.06
N SER A 201 -8.33 8.84 3.07
CA SER A 201 -7.47 9.89 3.63
C SER A 201 -6.50 10.47 2.61
N VAL A 202 -6.11 9.69 1.60
CA VAL A 202 -5.16 10.10 0.56
C VAL A 202 -5.86 10.57 -0.72
N VAL A 203 -6.90 9.87 -1.18
CA VAL A 203 -7.54 10.09 -2.48
C VAL A 203 -8.67 11.11 -2.43
N GLU A 204 -9.50 11.13 -1.37
CA GLU A 204 -10.62 12.09 -1.30
C GLU A 204 -10.14 13.52 -1.00
N ALA A 205 -8.95 13.66 -0.42
CA ALA A 205 -8.27 14.92 -0.14
C ALA A 205 -7.13 15.21 -1.13
N GLU A 206 -7.17 14.62 -2.32
CA GLU A 206 -6.08 14.66 -3.31
C GLU A 206 -5.57 16.08 -3.60
N GLU A 207 -6.47 17.02 -3.91
CA GLU A 207 -6.10 18.41 -4.21
C GLU A 207 -5.45 19.12 -3.01
N GLU A 208 -6.00 18.91 -1.81
CA GLU A 208 -5.51 19.53 -0.58
C GLU A 208 -4.13 18.99 -0.20
N ILE A 209 -3.94 17.68 -0.36
CA ILE A 209 -2.69 16.97 -0.11
C ILE A 209 -1.63 17.40 -1.11
N LEU A 210 -1.97 17.47 -2.40
CA LEU A 210 -1.03 17.95 -3.42
C LEU A 210 -0.64 19.40 -3.14
N GLU A 211 -1.59 20.25 -2.73
CA GLU A 211 -1.28 21.61 -2.30
C GLU A 211 -0.32 21.61 -1.11
N GLU A 212 -0.55 20.80 -0.08
CA GLU A 212 0.32 20.71 1.09
C GLU A 212 1.74 20.25 0.73
N LEU A 213 1.86 19.19 -0.09
CA LEU A 213 3.14 18.64 -0.53
C LEU A 213 3.93 19.61 -1.42
N THR A 214 3.27 20.52 -2.13
CA THR A 214 3.90 21.48 -3.07
C THR A 214 3.99 22.90 -2.52
N ARG A 215 3.35 23.20 -1.38
CA ARG A 215 3.29 24.54 -0.79
C ARG A 215 4.67 25.11 -0.50
N CYS A 216 5.58 24.28 0.02
CA CYS A 216 6.94 24.70 0.37
C CYS A 216 7.68 25.28 -0.85
N ASP A 217 7.60 24.61 -2.00
CA ASP A 217 8.25 25.05 -3.24
C ASP A 217 7.66 26.39 -3.72
N ARG A 218 6.32 26.47 -3.78
CA ARG A 218 5.59 27.67 -4.24
C ARG A 218 5.88 28.89 -3.37
N ASP A 219 5.84 28.72 -2.05
CA ASP A 219 6.14 29.79 -1.10
C ASP A 219 7.60 30.24 -1.22
N LEU A 220 8.51 29.31 -1.47
CA LEU A 220 9.92 29.60 -1.60
C LEU A 220 10.21 30.42 -2.86
N VAL A 221 9.56 30.10 -3.99
CA VAL A 221 9.64 30.87 -5.23
C VAL A 221 9.16 32.31 -5.02
N VAL A 222 8.03 32.51 -4.33
CA VAL A 222 7.51 33.86 -4.02
C VAL A 222 8.52 34.66 -3.19
N ARG A 223 9.12 34.04 -2.17
CA ARG A 223 10.16 34.67 -1.34
C ARG A 223 11.42 34.99 -2.15
N PHE A 224 11.83 34.10 -3.04
CA PHE A 224 12.97 34.29 -3.92
C PHE A 224 12.74 35.48 -4.87
N ARG A 225 11.57 35.54 -5.52
CA ARG A 225 11.17 36.66 -6.39
C ARG A 225 11.19 38.00 -5.65
N ASN A 226 10.70 38.05 -4.41
CA ASN A 226 10.79 39.24 -3.57
C ASN A 226 12.24 39.64 -3.24
N SER A 227 13.11 38.65 -3.02
CA SER A 227 14.54 38.88 -2.83
C SER A 227 15.17 39.48 -4.09
N VAL A 228 14.87 38.95 -5.27
CA VAL A 228 15.34 39.48 -6.57
C VAL A 228 14.95 40.95 -6.74
N ASN A 229 13.66 41.28 -6.54
CA ASN A 229 13.17 42.65 -6.64
C ASN A 229 13.86 43.61 -5.65
N THR A 230 14.18 43.12 -4.44
CA THR A 230 14.92 43.89 -3.44
C THR A 230 16.35 44.17 -3.90
N GLU A 231 17.04 43.17 -4.45
CA GLU A 231 18.39 43.33 -4.99
C GLU A 231 18.42 44.31 -6.18
N LEU A 232 17.45 44.23 -7.10
CA LEU A 232 17.30 45.17 -8.21
C LEU A 232 17.10 46.60 -7.73
N THR A 233 16.26 46.79 -6.71
CA THR A 233 16.01 48.11 -6.14
C THR A 233 17.29 48.70 -5.55
N HIS A 234 18.06 47.88 -4.83
CA HIS A 234 19.38 48.30 -4.32
C HIS A 234 20.35 48.63 -5.45
N ALA A 235 20.39 47.82 -6.51
CA ALA A 235 21.28 48.04 -7.65
C ALA A 235 20.99 49.36 -8.36
N ARG A 236 19.71 49.67 -8.58
CA ARG A 236 19.25 50.93 -9.18
C ARG A 236 19.56 52.16 -8.31
N SER A 237 19.73 51.97 -7.00
CA SER A 237 20.13 53.03 -6.06
C SER A 237 21.65 53.22 -5.94
N CYS A 238 22.45 52.37 -6.57
CA CYS A 238 23.90 52.53 -6.55
C CYS A 238 24.29 53.86 -7.20
N PRO A 239 25.14 54.68 -6.54
CA PRO A 239 25.58 55.94 -7.12
C PRO A 239 26.36 55.67 -8.41
N LEU A 240 26.05 56.47 -9.44
CA LEU A 240 26.85 56.52 -10.66
C LEU A 240 28.20 57.15 -10.27
N ASN A 241 29.29 56.40 -10.46
CA ASN A 241 30.65 56.93 -10.31
C ASN A 241 31.02 57.80 -11.52
#